data_AF-A0A433QPK6-F1
#
_entry.id   AF-A0A433QPK6-F1
#
_cell.length_a   1.000
_cell.length_b   1.000
_cell.length_c   1.000
_cell.angle_alpha   90.00
_cell.angle_beta   90.00
_cell.angle_gamma   90.00
#
_symmetry.space_group_name_H-M   'P 1'
#
loop_
_entity.id
_entity.type
_entity.pdbx_description
1 polymer ?
#
loop_
_entity_poly.entity_id
_entity_poly.type
_entity_poly.pdbx_seq_one_letter_code
_entity_poly.pdbx_strand_id
1 'polypeptide(L)'
;MVDCFGYLLLILWLEQSSRQFSPPPTLSCETVMSNPSGTVMSTPPLPCETLTTICEFLFGPTSGAIDEHLSRGDLFNCSLVSRGWRAAALPLLWETLAVYCGESEDVDIDSGSSESNDDIWPMLADSLVVECASAARDTDPLDEGLRTWHPNFDNFHISQSPRFLQNSVVRALADFYPNLRSLKLTFLRELWDREPPCTVISDQSLCFLIDSCPHLRHLELRKVSDLSNRFLIHCAQHASNLRWLWIEQRGVQLTGEGVVDMSGWKQCLEFIDIRCGNRGGAKMDKAFVKAMGTNFKNLRFCQLGKISRGIRN
;
A
#
# COMPACT_ATOMS: atom_id res chain seq x y z
N MET A 1 -7.43 -32.22 -1.41
CA MET A 1 -6.54 -32.13 -0.24
C MET A 1 -5.39 -31.22 -0.68
N VAL A 2 -5.52 -29.90 -0.56
CA VAL A 2 -6.04 -29.10 0.57
C VAL A 2 -7.38 -28.42 0.27
N ASP A 3 -8.18 -28.13 1.30
CA ASP A 3 -9.43 -27.38 1.22
C ASP A 3 -9.21 -25.86 1.36
N CYS A 4 -9.47 -25.11 0.29
CA CYS A 4 -9.47 -23.63 0.31
C CYS A 4 -10.82 -23.03 0.78
N PHE A 5 -11.80 -23.86 1.13
CA PHE A 5 -13.20 -23.47 1.35
C PHE A 5 -13.51 -22.72 2.67
N GLY A 6 -12.54 -22.57 3.58
CA GLY A 6 -12.82 -22.10 4.95
C GLY A 6 -12.67 -20.58 5.19
N TYR A 7 -11.87 -19.87 4.39
CA TYR A 7 -11.31 -18.58 4.84
C TYR A 7 -12.04 -17.33 4.36
N LEU A 8 -12.65 -17.35 3.17
CA LEU A 8 -13.49 -16.21 2.77
C LEU A 8 -14.78 -16.11 3.60
N LEU A 9 -15.43 -17.25 3.90
CA LEU A 9 -16.61 -17.29 4.78
C LEU A 9 -16.37 -16.67 6.18
N LEU A 10 -15.11 -16.57 6.62
CA LEU A 10 -14.75 -15.91 7.86
C LEU A 10 -14.56 -14.39 7.72
N ILE A 11 -14.03 -13.93 6.58
CA ILE A 11 -13.93 -12.50 6.23
C ILE A 11 -15.34 -11.87 6.26
N LEU A 12 -16.30 -12.57 5.65
CA LEU A 12 -17.68 -12.11 5.47
C LEU A 12 -18.52 -12.17 6.75
N TRP A 13 -18.30 -13.14 7.63
CA TRP A 13 -19.00 -13.22 8.92
C TRP A 13 -18.54 -12.14 9.92
N LEU A 14 -17.27 -11.73 9.87
CA LEU A 14 -16.73 -10.67 10.73
C LEU A 14 -17.22 -9.28 10.29
N GLU A 15 -17.36 -9.05 8.99
CA GLU A 15 -17.92 -7.79 8.46
C GLU A 15 -19.40 -7.62 8.85
N GLN A 16 -20.18 -8.71 8.90
CA GLN A 16 -21.58 -8.69 9.36
C GLN A 16 -21.76 -8.23 10.82
N SER A 17 -20.72 -8.41 11.66
CA SER A 17 -20.73 -7.95 13.06
C SER A 17 -20.50 -6.44 13.20
N SER A 18 -20.09 -5.73 12.15
CA SER A 18 -19.73 -4.30 12.19
C SER A 18 -20.91 -3.32 12.36
N ARG A 19 -22.16 -3.79 12.27
CA ARG A 19 -23.36 -2.92 12.27
C ARG A 19 -24.40 -3.18 13.37
N GLN A 20 -24.15 -4.09 14.30
CA GLN A 20 -25.07 -4.33 15.43
C GLN A 20 -24.33 -4.46 16.76
N PHE A 21 -23.96 -3.32 17.37
CA PHE A 21 -24.12 -3.09 18.81
C PHE A 21 -23.93 -1.59 19.10
N SER A 22 -25.04 -0.87 19.31
CA SER A 22 -25.02 0.34 20.13
C SER A 22 -24.57 -0.02 21.56
N PRO A 23 -23.96 0.90 22.34
CA PRO A 23 -23.52 0.58 23.69
C PRO A 23 -24.71 0.14 24.55
N PRO A 24 -24.63 -1.00 25.26
CA PRO A 24 -25.71 -1.40 26.15
C PRO A 24 -25.80 -0.42 27.34
N PRO A 25 -27.00 -0.14 27.85
CA PRO A 25 -27.15 0.71 29.03
C PRO A 25 -26.55 0.04 30.26
N THR A 26 -25.92 0.84 31.11
CA THR A 26 -25.45 0.42 32.44
C THR A 26 -26.62 -0.03 33.32
N LEU A 27 -26.72 -1.33 33.65
CA LEU A 27 -27.60 -1.84 34.70
C LEU A 27 -27.00 -3.07 35.42
N SER A 28 -26.65 -2.82 36.69
CA SER A 28 -26.64 -3.68 37.90
C SER A 28 -26.62 -5.22 37.80
N CYS A 29 -25.76 -5.81 38.65
CA CYS A 29 -25.79 -7.19 39.13
C CYS A 29 -27.19 -7.65 39.59
N GLU A 30 -27.57 -8.89 39.25
CA GLU A 30 -27.79 -10.02 40.17
C GLU A 30 -28.58 -11.14 39.47
N THR A 31 -28.09 -12.39 39.54
CA THR A 31 -28.85 -13.57 40.02
C THR A 31 -28.02 -14.85 39.78
N VAL A 32 -27.90 -15.66 40.83
CA VAL A 32 -27.14 -16.92 40.87
C VAL A 32 -27.95 -18.07 40.26
N MET A 33 -27.29 -18.90 39.44
CA MET A 33 -27.70 -20.30 39.20
C MET A 33 -26.47 -21.20 39.24
N SER A 34 -26.38 -22.02 40.28
CA SER A 34 -25.22 -22.84 40.62
C SER A 34 -25.20 -24.17 39.87
N ASN A 35 -24.04 -24.61 39.39
CA ASN A 35 -23.76 -26.04 39.24
C ASN A 35 -22.24 -26.31 39.40
N PRO A 36 -21.80 -27.29 40.21
CA PRO A 36 -20.38 -27.49 40.53
C PRO A 36 -19.71 -28.60 39.69
N SER A 37 -18.40 -28.77 39.91
CA SER A 37 -17.56 -29.89 39.43
C SER A 37 -16.97 -29.73 38.02
N GLY A 38 -16.06 -28.77 37.88
CA GLY A 38 -15.27 -28.57 36.67
C GLY A 38 -14.41 -27.32 36.77
N THR A 39 -13.44 -27.29 37.70
CA THR A 39 -12.54 -26.15 37.94
C THR A 39 -11.50 -26.03 36.80
N VAL A 40 -11.98 -25.65 35.62
CA VAL A 40 -11.14 -25.06 34.58
C VAL A 40 -10.65 -23.73 35.14
N MET A 41 -9.38 -23.68 35.56
CA MET A 41 -8.71 -22.41 35.83
C MET A 41 -8.53 -21.67 34.51
N SER A 42 -9.58 -20.97 34.08
CA SER A 42 -9.47 -19.98 33.01
C SER A 42 -8.55 -18.87 33.52
N THR A 43 -7.28 -18.90 33.10
CA THR A 43 -6.39 -17.76 33.27
C THR A 43 -7.06 -16.53 32.68
N PRO A 44 -7.00 -15.36 33.36
CA PRO A 44 -7.58 -14.15 32.82
C PRO A 44 -6.92 -13.85 31.46
N PRO A 45 -7.69 -13.47 30.42
CA PRO A 45 -7.12 -13.12 29.14
C PRO A 45 -6.17 -11.94 29.31
N LEU A 46 -5.05 -11.97 28.57
CA LEU A 46 -4.09 -10.87 28.58
C LEU A 46 -4.77 -9.55 28.16
N PRO A 47 -4.39 -8.40 28.77
CA PRO A 47 -4.89 -7.09 28.35
C PRO A 47 -4.61 -6.83 26.86
N CYS A 48 -5.51 -6.10 26.20
CA CYS A 48 -5.40 -5.79 24.77
C CYS A 48 -4.07 -5.11 24.44
N GLU A 49 -3.65 -4.15 25.27
CA GLU A 49 -2.36 -3.45 25.13
C GLU A 49 -1.17 -4.41 25.11
N THR A 50 -1.15 -5.40 26.01
CA THR A 50 -0.09 -6.43 26.06
C THR A 50 -0.08 -7.30 24.81
N LEU A 51 -1.27 -7.68 24.30
CA LEU A 51 -1.39 -8.43 23.06
C LEU A 51 -0.91 -7.61 21.85
N THR A 52 -1.23 -6.31 21.80
CA THR A 52 -0.75 -5.40 20.77
C THR A 52 0.77 -5.31 20.78
N THR A 53 1.40 -5.05 21.93
CA THR A 53 2.88 -4.99 22.03
C THR A 53 3.56 -6.32 21.66
N ILE A 54 2.93 -7.47 21.95
CA ILE A 54 3.44 -8.77 21.49
C ILE A 54 3.34 -8.87 19.96
N CYS A 55 2.22 -8.49 19.37
CA CYS A 55 2.04 -8.51 17.91
C CYS A 55 3.00 -7.52 17.21
N GLU A 56 3.20 -6.31 17.76
CA GLU A 56 4.19 -5.33 17.28
C GLU A 56 5.62 -5.88 17.29
N PHE A 57 5.98 -6.71 18.27
CA PHE A 57 7.30 -7.36 18.33
C PHE A 57 7.44 -8.51 17.33
N LEU A 58 6.35 -9.20 17.01
CA LEU A 58 6.32 -10.26 15.99
C LEU A 58 6.27 -9.70 14.56
N PHE A 59 5.84 -8.45 14.37
CA PHE A 59 5.70 -7.84 13.05
C PHE A 59 7.06 -7.47 12.44
N GLY A 60 7.49 -8.25 11.45
CA GLY A 60 8.64 -7.90 10.61
C GLY A 60 8.31 -6.71 9.69
N PRO A 61 9.18 -5.69 9.58
CA PRO A 61 8.88 -4.41 8.89
C PRO A 61 8.75 -4.50 7.36
N THR A 62 8.70 -5.71 6.80
CA THR A 62 8.66 -5.99 5.36
C THR A 62 7.53 -6.93 4.93
N SER A 63 6.85 -7.58 5.88
CA SER A 63 5.79 -8.55 5.59
C SER A 63 4.47 -7.81 5.33
N GLY A 64 3.89 -7.99 4.14
CA GLY A 64 2.58 -7.44 3.81
C GLY A 64 1.45 -8.42 4.15
N ALA A 65 0.21 -7.91 4.25
CA ALA A 65 -0.99 -8.71 4.55
C ALA A 65 -1.09 -10.04 3.75
N ILE A 66 -0.73 -9.99 2.47
CA ILE A 66 -0.76 -11.14 1.55
C ILE A 66 0.37 -12.13 1.86
N ASP A 67 1.57 -11.64 2.17
CA ASP A 67 2.73 -12.49 2.47
C ASP A 67 2.56 -13.22 3.81
N GLU A 68 2.10 -12.52 4.86
CA GLU A 68 1.65 -13.12 6.13
C GLU A 68 0.61 -14.22 5.91
N HIS A 69 -0.33 -14.02 4.98
CA HIS A 69 -1.38 -14.99 4.70
C HIS A 69 -0.86 -16.24 3.97
N LEU A 70 -0.08 -16.05 2.89
CA LEU A 70 0.44 -17.13 2.06
C LEU A 70 1.49 -17.97 2.80
N SER A 71 2.40 -17.32 3.54
CA SER A 71 3.42 -18.00 4.36
C SER A 71 2.86 -18.60 5.65
N ARG A 72 1.65 -18.19 6.07
CA ARG A 72 1.11 -18.36 7.43
C ARG A 72 2.06 -17.83 8.49
N GLY A 73 2.43 -16.56 8.35
CA GLY A 73 3.28 -15.82 9.27
C GLY A 73 2.70 -15.70 10.69
N ASP A 74 3.53 -15.21 11.61
CA ASP A 74 3.20 -15.21 13.03
C ASP A 74 2.00 -14.31 13.36
N LEU A 75 1.80 -13.18 12.66
CA LEU A 75 0.61 -12.36 12.87
C LEU A 75 -0.66 -13.03 12.35
N PHE A 76 -0.57 -13.71 11.19
CA PHE A 76 -1.69 -14.48 10.67
C PHE A 76 -2.10 -15.57 11.67
N ASN A 77 -1.14 -16.35 12.18
CA ASN A 77 -1.39 -17.38 13.18
C ASN A 77 -1.96 -16.80 14.49
N CYS A 78 -1.42 -15.67 14.97
CA CYS A 78 -1.97 -14.95 16.13
C CYS A 78 -3.45 -14.58 15.94
N SER A 79 -3.84 -14.13 14.74
CA SER A 79 -5.24 -13.78 14.43
C SER A 79 -6.22 -14.96 14.50
N LEU A 80 -5.72 -16.20 14.48
CA LEU A 80 -6.50 -17.43 14.61
C LEU A 80 -6.66 -17.90 16.08
N VAL A 81 -5.82 -17.45 17.01
CA VAL A 81 -5.80 -17.92 18.42
C VAL A 81 -7.08 -17.56 19.18
N SER A 82 -7.50 -16.30 19.15
CA SER A 82 -8.72 -15.86 19.84
C SER A 82 -9.21 -14.49 19.34
N ARG A 83 -10.40 -14.06 19.79
CA ARG A 83 -10.93 -12.71 19.46
C ARG A 83 -10.01 -11.58 19.94
N GLY A 84 -9.36 -11.73 21.10
CA GLY A 84 -8.45 -10.71 21.64
C GLY A 84 -7.16 -10.60 20.81
N TRP A 85 -6.52 -11.73 20.51
CA TRP A 85 -5.35 -11.77 19.63
C TRP A 85 -5.68 -11.27 18.22
N ARG A 86 -6.86 -11.59 17.69
CA ARG A 86 -7.34 -11.06 16.40
C ARG A 86 -7.49 -9.54 16.40
N ALA A 87 -8.04 -8.96 17.46
CA ALA A 87 -8.21 -7.51 17.58
C ALA A 87 -6.85 -6.77 17.66
N ALA A 88 -5.83 -7.41 18.22
CA ALA A 88 -4.46 -6.88 18.25
C ALA A 88 -3.69 -7.10 16.91
N ALA A 89 -3.83 -8.27 16.29
CA ALA A 89 -3.05 -8.67 15.12
C ALA A 89 -3.58 -8.10 13.79
N LEU A 90 -4.91 -8.01 13.59
CA LEU A 90 -5.47 -7.55 12.31
C LEU A 90 -5.08 -6.11 11.93
N PRO A 91 -5.08 -5.11 12.83
CA PRO A 91 -4.65 -3.75 12.48
C PRO A 91 -3.21 -3.68 11.96
N LEU A 92 -2.32 -4.54 12.47
CA LEU A 92 -0.91 -4.62 12.05
C LEU A 92 -0.77 -5.40 10.74
N LEU A 93 -1.43 -6.56 10.62
CA LEU A 93 -1.44 -7.37 9.40
C LEU A 93 -1.97 -6.57 8.20
N TRP A 94 -2.97 -5.71 8.41
CA TRP A 94 -3.51 -4.80 7.40
C TRP A 94 -2.88 -3.39 7.41
N GLU A 95 -1.74 -3.14 8.07
CA GLU A 95 -1.05 -1.84 7.99
C GLU A 95 -0.42 -1.64 6.59
N THR A 96 0.17 -2.71 6.04
CA THR A 96 0.80 -2.73 4.73
C THR A 96 0.21 -3.79 3.83
N LEU A 97 -0.38 -3.34 2.72
CA LEU A 97 -0.83 -4.20 1.64
C LEU A 97 0.18 -4.17 0.49
N ALA A 98 0.91 -5.26 0.32
CA ALA A 98 1.97 -5.40 -0.67
C ALA A 98 1.67 -6.52 -1.67
N VAL A 99 1.78 -6.20 -2.96
CA VAL A 99 1.46 -7.02 -4.12
C VAL A 99 2.74 -7.20 -4.94
N TYR A 100 3.27 -8.42 -5.00
CA TYR A 100 4.47 -8.78 -5.74
C TYR A 100 4.13 -9.81 -6.83
N CYS A 101 4.29 -9.46 -8.11
CA CYS A 101 3.98 -10.37 -9.22
C CYS A 101 5.17 -10.53 -10.16
N GLY A 102 6.09 -11.42 -9.81
CA GLY A 102 7.25 -11.75 -10.63
C GLY A 102 8.15 -12.73 -9.89
N GLU A 103 8.96 -13.46 -10.64
CA GLU A 103 10.06 -14.25 -10.09
C GLU A 103 11.05 -13.29 -9.41
N SER A 104 11.46 -13.60 -8.18
CA SER A 104 12.50 -12.84 -7.49
C SER A 104 13.85 -13.17 -8.12
N GLU A 105 14.40 -12.23 -8.90
CA GLU A 105 15.68 -12.39 -9.62
C GLU A 105 16.89 -12.62 -8.68
N ASP A 106 16.74 -12.43 -7.35
CA ASP A 106 17.76 -12.65 -6.32
C ASP A 106 17.89 -14.11 -5.81
N VAL A 107 17.21 -15.08 -6.42
CA VAL A 107 17.24 -16.50 -5.98
C VAL A 107 17.89 -17.40 -7.03
N ASP A 108 19.21 -17.55 -6.94
CA ASP A 108 20.03 -18.57 -7.63
C ASP A 108 19.67 -19.99 -7.13
N ILE A 109 18.48 -20.52 -7.46
CA ILE A 109 18.10 -21.90 -7.11
C ILE A 109 17.52 -22.65 -8.32
N ASP A 110 18.14 -23.79 -8.58
CA ASP A 110 17.82 -24.85 -9.57
C ASP A 110 16.52 -25.63 -9.22
N SER A 111 15.50 -24.94 -8.71
CA SER A 111 14.20 -25.49 -8.30
C SER A 111 13.16 -25.25 -9.40
N GLY A 112 13.03 -26.23 -10.30
CA GLY A 112 12.17 -26.19 -11.48
C GLY A 112 10.65 -26.23 -11.23
N SER A 113 10.13 -25.27 -10.47
CA SER A 113 8.70 -24.99 -10.31
C SER A 113 8.42 -23.52 -10.65
N SER A 114 8.44 -23.19 -11.93
CA SER A 114 8.03 -21.88 -12.46
C SER A 114 6.49 -21.77 -12.49
N GLU A 115 5.84 -21.94 -11.33
CA GLU A 115 4.45 -21.56 -11.17
C GLU A 115 4.40 -20.04 -11.12
N SER A 116 3.75 -19.44 -12.12
CA SER A 116 3.77 -18.00 -12.28
C SER A 116 2.87 -17.35 -11.21
N ASN A 117 3.28 -16.23 -10.62
CA ASN A 117 2.44 -15.51 -9.66
C ASN A 117 1.08 -15.07 -10.24
N ASP A 118 0.88 -15.14 -11.56
CA ASP A 118 -0.42 -14.96 -12.20
C ASP A 118 -1.45 -16.00 -11.71
N ASP A 119 -1.04 -17.23 -11.39
CA ASP A 119 -1.90 -18.32 -10.89
C ASP A 119 -2.30 -18.15 -9.41
N ILE A 120 -1.53 -17.34 -8.66
CA ILE A 120 -1.85 -16.97 -7.27
C ILE A 120 -3.05 -16.00 -7.23
N TRP A 121 -3.32 -15.23 -8.29
CA TRP A 121 -4.43 -14.28 -8.30
C TRP A 121 -5.81 -14.91 -8.43
N PRO A 122 -6.06 -15.94 -9.26
CA PRO A 122 -7.24 -16.77 -9.13
C PRO A 122 -7.42 -17.33 -7.71
N MET A 123 -6.34 -17.78 -7.04
CA MET A 123 -6.45 -18.30 -5.67
C MET A 123 -6.73 -17.22 -4.62
N LEU A 124 -6.08 -16.05 -4.71
CA LEU A 124 -6.34 -14.90 -3.84
C LEU A 124 -7.70 -14.29 -4.13
N ALA A 125 -8.12 -14.18 -5.39
CA ALA A 125 -9.46 -13.73 -5.76
C ALA A 125 -10.50 -14.73 -5.28
N ASP A 126 -10.39 -16.03 -5.55
CA ASP A 126 -11.33 -17.03 -5.03
C ASP A 126 -11.36 -17.02 -3.48
N SER A 127 -10.24 -16.71 -2.83
CA SER A 127 -10.12 -16.55 -1.37
C SER A 127 -10.44 -15.14 -0.83
N LEU A 128 -10.79 -14.16 -1.66
CA LEU A 128 -11.14 -12.76 -1.30
C LEU A 128 -12.45 -12.25 -1.95
N VAL A 129 -13.01 -12.95 -2.95
CA VAL A 129 -14.01 -12.45 -3.94
C VAL A 129 -15.16 -13.44 -4.21
N VAL A 130 -15.18 -14.65 -3.63
CA VAL A 130 -16.30 -15.62 -3.78
C VAL A 130 -17.68 -15.11 -3.30
N GLU A 131 -17.80 -13.98 -2.56
CA GLU A 131 -19.11 -13.30 -2.39
C GLU A 131 -19.46 -12.28 -3.49
N CYS A 132 -18.46 -11.73 -4.20
CA CYS A 132 -18.66 -10.77 -5.28
C CYS A 132 -18.96 -11.41 -6.64
N ALA A 133 -18.68 -12.71 -6.82
CA ALA A 133 -18.84 -13.48 -8.07
C ALA A 133 -20.27 -13.54 -8.70
N SER A 134 -21.23 -12.79 -8.17
CA SER A 134 -22.56 -12.57 -8.77
C SER A 134 -22.72 -11.20 -9.48
N ALA A 135 -21.76 -10.29 -9.37
CA ALA A 135 -21.78 -8.97 -10.00
C ALA A 135 -20.54 -8.76 -10.90
N ALA A 136 -20.76 -8.11 -12.06
CA ALA A 136 -19.74 -7.61 -13.00
C ALA A 136 -18.64 -8.57 -13.49
N ARG A 137 -18.84 -9.14 -14.70
CA ARG A 137 -17.77 -9.80 -15.48
C ARG A 137 -16.79 -8.84 -16.18
N ASP A 138 -16.90 -7.53 -15.91
CA ASP A 138 -16.22 -6.46 -16.65
C ASP A 138 -15.31 -5.58 -15.74
N THR A 139 -15.20 -5.89 -14.45
CA THR A 139 -14.36 -5.14 -13.48
C THR A 139 -13.06 -5.88 -13.16
N ASP A 140 -11.96 -5.13 -12.98
CA ASP A 140 -10.68 -5.71 -12.58
C ASP A 140 -10.79 -6.30 -11.16
N PRO A 141 -10.37 -7.56 -10.92
CA PRO A 141 -10.44 -8.17 -9.59
C PRO A 141 -9.71 -7.37 -8.49
N LEU A 142 -8.69 -6.58 -8.84
CA LEU A 142 -8.03 -5.69 -7.89
C LEU A 142 -8.87 -4.45 -7.57
N ASP A 143 -9.57 -3.88 -8.55
CA ASP A 143 -10.49 -2.75 -8.32
C ASP A 143 -11.69 -3.16 -7.46
N GLU A 144 -12.13 -4.42 -7.57
CA GLU A 144 -13.16 -5.00 -6.71
C GLU A 144 -12.62 -5.33 -5.32
N GLY A 145 -11.44 -5.94 -5.22
CA GLY A 145 -10.73 -6.13 -3.95
C GLY A 145 -10.57 -4.82 -3.19
N LEU A 146 -10.12 -3.75 -3.83
CA LEU A 146 -9.98 -2.42 -3.22
C LEU A 146 -11.31 -1.77 -2.78
N ARG A 147 -12.48 -2.32 -3.15
CA ARG A 147 -13.79 -1.88 -2.64
C ARG A 147 -14.25 -2.66 -1.40
N THR A 148 -13.73 -3.88 -1.22
CA THR A 148 -14.15 -4.82 -0.16
C THR A 148 -13.07 -5.03 0.91
N TRP A 149 -11.82 -4.69 0.62
CA TRP A 149 -10.70 -4.82 1.55
C TRP A 149 -10.75 -3.76 2.66
N HIS A 150 -10.15 -4.14 3.80
CA HIS A 150 -10.26 -3.40 5.05
C HIS A 150 -9.77 -1.93 4.92
N PRO A 151 -10.58 -0.92 5.31
CA PRO A 151 -10.35 0.50 4.96
C PRO A 151 -9.16 1.17 5.67
N ASN A 152 -8.45 0.45 6.54
CA ASN A 152 -7.43 1.03 7.43
C ASN A 152 -5.98 0.80 6.98
N PHE A 153 -5.71 0.16 5.83
CA PHE A 153 -4.33 0.13 5.34
C PHE A 153 -3.89 1.55 4.92
N ASP A 154 -2.72 1.97 5.40
CA ASP A 154 -2.14 3.26 5.06
C ASP A 154 -0.84 3.13 4.24
N ASN A 155 -0.35 1.91 4.01
CA ASN A 155 0.74 1.62 3.08
C ASN A 155 0.27 0.65 1.99
N PHE A 156 0.43 1.04 0.73
CA PHE A 156 0.09 0.22 -0.43
C PHE A 156 1.29 0.12 -1.39
N HIS A 157 1.66 -1.11 -1.78
CA HIS A 157 2.80 -1.38 -2.66
C HIS A 157 2.40 -2.36 -3.77
N ILE A 158 2.63 -2.00 -5.03
CA ILE A 158 2.59 -2.92 -6.18
C ILE A 158 3.98 -2.95 -6.82
N SER A 159 4.51 -4.16 -7.00
CA SER A 159 5.79 -4.41 -7.69
C SER A 159 5.66 -5.49 -8.76
N GLN A 160 6.27 -5.24 -9.93
CA GLN A 160 6.36 -6.13 -11.11
C GLN A 160 5.03 -6.45 -11.82
N SER A 161 3.91 -5.87 -11.41
CA SER A 161 2.58 -6.25 -11.90
C SER A 161 2.01 -5.28 -12.95
N PRO A 162 2.28 -5.41 -14.27
CA PRO A 162 1.85 -4.43 -15.27
C PRO A 162 0.33 -4.41 -15.42
N ARG A 163 -0.34 -5.55 -15.15
CA ARG A 163 -1.81 -5.65 -15.10
C ARG A 163 -2.45 -4.82 -14.00
N PHE A 164 -1.76 -4.60 -12.88
CA PHE A 164 -2.30 -3.87 -11.73
C PHE A 164 -1.86 -2.41 -11.66
N LEU A 165 -0.94 -2.00 -12.55
CA LEU A 165 -0.48 -0.61 -12.67
C LEU A 165 -1.41 0.20 -13.58
N GLN A 166 -2.69 0.31 -13.18
CA GLN A 166 -3.73 0.97 -13.97
C GLN A 166 -4.25 2.28 -13.34
N ASN A 167 -4.80 3.17 -14.18
CA ASN A 167 -5.54 4.35 -13.75
C ASN A 167 -6.73 4.04 -12.82
N SER A 168 -7.37 2.88 -12.97
CA SER A 168 -8.53 2.50 -12.16
C SER A 168 -8.13 2.17 -10.72
N VAL A 169 -7.07 1.38 -10.54
CA VAL A 169 -6.45 1.08 -9.24
C VAL A 169 -6.06 2.35 -8.50
N VAL A 170 -5.41 3.31 -9.18
CA VAL A 170 -5.04 4.62 -8.59
C VAL A 170 -6.29 5.42 -8.18
N ARG A 171 -7.40 5.32 -8.91
CA ARG A 171 -8.68 5.95 -8.53
C ARG A 171 -9.35 5.24 -7.36
N ALA A 172 -9.39 3.91 -7.35
CA ALA A 172 -9.93 3.14 -6.23
C ALA A 172 -9.18 3.45 -4.92
N LEU A 173 -7.85 3.57 -4.97
CA LEU A 173 -7.04 4.03 -3.84
C LEU A 173 -7.46 5.43 -3.36
N ALA A 174 -7.64 6.38 -4.30
CA ALA A 174 -8.09 7.73 -3.99
C ALA A 174 -9.52 7.80 -3.43
N ASP A 175 -10.44 6.99 -3.96
CA ASP A 175 -11.86 6.97 -3.58
C ASP A 175 -12.11 6.31 -2.22
N PHE A 176 -11.40 5.22 -1.90
CA PHE A 176 -11.68 4.38 -0.73
C PHE A 176 -10.66 4.52 0.42
N TYR A 177 -9.44 5.03 0.16
CA TYR A 177 -8.36 5.09 1.15
C TYR A 177 -7.80 6.51 1.35
N PRO A 178 -8.62 7.47 1.85
CA PRO A 178 -8.17 8.86 2.08
C PRO A 178 -7.08 8.98 3.15
N ASN A 179 -6.90 7.95 3.99
CA ASN A 179 -5.86 7.88 5.02
C ASN A 179 -4.50 7.37 4.50
N LEU A 180 -4.38 7.01 3.21
CA LEU A 180 -3.16 6.47 2.61
C LEU A 180 -1.95 7.38 2.85
N ARG A 181 -0.88 6.81 3.44
CA ARG A 181 0.38 7.49 3.79
C ARG A 181 1.54 7.10 2.90
N SER A 182 1.51 5.90 2.30
CA SER A 182 2.56 5.41 1.42
C SER A 182 1.95 4.74 0.21
N LEU A 183 2.31 5.22 -0.98
CA LEU A 183 2.02 4.56 -2.24
C LEU A 183 3.32 4.26 -2.97
N LYS A 184 3.57 2.98 -3.26
CA LYS A 184 4.70 2.52 -4.06
C LYS A 184 4.19 1.74 -5.26
N LEU A 185 4.50 2.22 -6.46
CA LEU A 185 4.15 1.59 -7.72
C LEU A 185 5.44 1.41 -8.52
N THR A 186 5.84 0.15 -8.71
CA THR A 186 7.16 -0.19 -9.22
C THR A 186 7.08 -1.26 -10.31
N PHE A 187 7.72 -1.01 -11.45
CA PHE A 187 8.00 -2.02 -12.47
C PHE A 187 9.52 -2.04 -12.69
N LEU A 188 10.21 -3.15 -12.42
CA LEU A 188 11.68 -3.21 -12.44
C LEU A 188 12.22 -3.88 -13.70
N ARG A 189 11.49 -4.89 -14.24
CA ARG A 189 11.86 -5.76 -15.37
C ARG A 189 12.88 -5.13 -16.33
N GLU A 190 14.04 -5.77 -16.46
CA GLU A 190 15.12 -5.30 -17.34
C GLU A 190 14.68 -5.12 -18.80
N LEU A 191 13.71 -5.94 -19.23
CA LEU A 191 13.09 -5.90 -20.56
C LEU A 191 12.24 -4.66 -20.84
N TRP A 192 12.07 -3.73 -19.89
CA TRP A 192 11.43 -2.44 -20.15
C TRP A 192 12.00 -1.79 -21.41
N ASP A 193 13.31 -1.90 -21.69
CA ASP A 193 14.00 -1.35 -22.89
C ASP A 193 13.59 -1.97 -24.24
N ARG A 194 12.75 -3.00 -24.26
CA ARG A 194 12.25 -3.65 -25.49
C ARG A 194 10.75 -3.49 -25.72
N GLU A 195 9.98 -3.16 -24.68
CA GLU A 195 8.53 -3.00 -24.76
C GLU A 195 8.13 -1.51 -24.73
N PRO A 196 7.04 -1.12 -25.43
CA PRO A 196 6.52 0.24 -25.35
C PRO A 196 6.15 0.58 -23.90
N PRO A 197 6.38 1.82 -23.44
CA PRO A 197 6.09 2.19 -22.06
C PRO A 197 4.62 1.93 -21.73
N CYS A 198 4.37 1.27 -20.61
CA CYS A 198 3.03 1.11 -20.05
C CYS A 198 2.50 2.48 -19.59
N THR A 199 1.92 3.24 -20.50
CA THR A 199 1.35 4.59 -20.27
C THR A 199 -0.04 4.54 -19.64
N VAL A 200 -0.29 3.57 -18.76
CA VAL A 200 -1.62 3.26 -18.22
C VAL A 200 -1.97 4.16 -17.03
N ILE A 201 -0.99 4.64 -16.27
CA ILE A 201 -1.19 5.65 -15.21
C ILE A 201 -0.93 7.05 -15.81
N SER A 202 -1.80 8.00 -15.48
CA SER A 202 -1.83 9.36 -16.04
C SER A 202 -1.68 10.45 -14.99
N ASP A 203 -1.23 11.63 -15.40
CA ASP A 203 -1.21 12.83 -14.54
C ASP A 203 -2.56 13.05 -13.83
N GLN A 204 -3.69 12.81 -14.53
CA GLN A 204 -5.04 13.09 -14.00
C GLN A 204 -5.45 12.19 -12.84
N SER A 205 -5.09 10.90 -12.86
CA SER A 205 -5.41 9.99 -11.75
C SER A 205 -4.50 10.24 -10.55
N LEU A 206 -3.22 10.55 -10.78
CA LEU A 206 -2.29 10.89 -9.70
C LEU A 206 -2.57 12.26 -9.07
N CYS A 207 -3.00 13.28 -9.84
CA CYS A 207 -3.48 14.54 -9.27
C CYS A 207 -4.69 14.30 -8.36
N PHE A 208 -5.66 13.49 -8.81
CA PHE A 208 -6.81 13.11 -8.01
C PHE A 208 -6.42 12.36 -6.72
N LEU A 209 -5.44 11.45 -6.79
CA LEU A 209 -4.89 10.80 -5.60
C LEU A 209 -4.26 11.81 -4.61
N ILE A 210 -3.48 12.78 -5.09
CA ILE A 210 -2.90 13.84 -4.23
C ILE A 210 -3.99 14.67 -3.54
N ASP A 211 -5.10 14.95 -4.24
CA ASP A 211 -6.22 15.73 -3.70
C ASP A 211 -7.05 14.92 -2.68
N SER A 212 -7.21 13.61 -2.90
CA SER A 212 -8.04 12.71 -2.08
C SER A 212 -7.32 12.09 -0.87
N CYS A 213 -5.98 11.96 -0.93
CA CYS A 213 -5.16 11.37 0.13
C CYS A 213 -4.28 12.44 0.83
N PRO A 214 -4.86 13.37 1.64
CA PRO A 214 -4.13 14.49 2.24
C PRO A 214 -3.04 14.05 3.23
N HIS A 215 -3.06 12.80 3.68
CA HIS A 215 -2.08 12.21 4.59
C HIS A 215 -0.91 11.51 3.89
N LEU A 216 -0.84 11.54 2.55
CA LEU A 216 0.24 10.90 1.79
C LEU A 216 1.60 11.52 2.12
N ARG A 217 2.52 10.67 2.60
CA ARG A 217 3.90 11.01 3.00
C ARG A 217 4.94 10.45 2.04
N HIS A 218 4.68 9.31 1.43
CA HIS A 218 5.60 8.64 0.51
C HIS A 218 4.90 8.33 -0.80
N LEU A 219 5.50 8.75 -1.90
CA LEU A 219 5.06 8.42 -3.26
C LEU A 219 6.27 7.96 -4.08
N GLU A 220 6.28 6.70 -4.48
CA GLU A 220 7.31 6.08 -5.32
C GLU A 220 6.65 5.56 -6.61
N LEU A 221 7.07 6.11 -7.76
CA LEU A 221 6.53 5.81 -9.08
C LEU A 221 7.70 5.46 -10.01
N ARG A 222 7.95 4.16 -10.21
CA ARG A 222 9.17 3.68 -10.89
C ARG A 222 8.85 2.82 -12.09
N LYS A 223 9.09 3.38 -13.28
CA LYS A 223 8.81 2.83 -14.62
C LYS A 223 7.32 2.44 -14.80
N VAL A 224 6.40 3.20 -14.19
CA VAL A 224 4.95 2.90 -14.20
C VAL A 224 4.12 3.86 -15.06
N SER A 225 4.71 4.96 -15.53
CA SER A 225 4.07 5.99 -16.34
C SER A 225 5.10 6.91 -16.97
N ASP A 226 4.64 7.73 -17.91
CA ASP A 226 5.39 8.83 -18.52
C ASP A 226 4.66 10.15 -18.18
N LEU A 227 4.84 10.60 -16.94
CA LEU A 227 4.20 11.79 -16.36
C LEU A 227 4.74 13.08 -16.96
N SER A 228 3.94 14.15 -16.92
CA SER A 228 4.33 15.49 -17.38
C SER A 228 4.53 16.48 -16.23
N ASN A 229 5.08 17.66 -16.56
CA ASN A 229 5.17 18.76 -15.61
C ASN A 229 3.81 19.19 -15.02
N ARG A 230 2.67 18.88 -15.65
CA ARG A 230 1.34 19.14 -15.08
C ARG A 230 1.15 18.40 -13.75
N PHE A 231 1.49 17.11 -13.68
CA PHE A 231 1.48 16.38 -12.41
C PHE A 231 2.45 17.00 -11.40
N LEU A 232 3.66 17.39 -11.83
CA LEU A 232 4.68 17.92 -10.93
C LEU A 232 4.29 19.26 -10.31
N ILE A 233 3.68 20.15 -11.10
CA ILE A 233 3.11 21.43 -10.64
C ILE A 233 2.02 21.17 -9.60
N HIS A 234 1.06 20.29 -9.92
CA HIS A 234 -0.04 19.95 -9.00
C HIS A 234 0.48 19.35 -7.69
N CYS A 235 1.42 18.40 -7.77
CA CYS A 235 2.04 17.78 -6.61
C CYS A 235 2.79 18.80 -5.74
N ALA A 236 3.55 19.73 -6.35
CA ALA A 236 4.28 20.77 -5.64
C ALA A 236 3.37 21.77 -4.91
N GLN A 237 2.19 22.04 -5.47
CA GLN A 237 1.18 22.92 -4.88
C GLN A 237 0.37 22.23 -3.77
N HIS A 238 -0.11 21.01 -4.01
CA HIS A 238 -1.16 20.39 -3.18
C HIS A 238 -0.64 19.35 -2.16
N ALA A 239 0.50 18.69 -2.40
CA ALA A 239 0.98 17.58 -1.58
C ALA A 239 1.66 18.03 -0.27
N SER A 240 0.88 18.64 0.62
CA SER A 240 1.37 19.35 1.82
C SER A 240 2.04 18.48 2.89
N ASN A 241 1.70 17.19 2.97
CA ASN A 241 2.30 16.23 3.91
C ASN A 241 3.38 15.34 3.27
N LEU A 242 3.67 15.51 1.98
CA LEU A 242 4.59 14.65 1.25
C LEU A 242 6.03 14.88 1.72
N ARG A 243 6.67 13.79 2.16
CA ARG A 243 8.05 13.76 2.65
C ARG A 243 9.02 13.14 1.66
N TRP A 244 8.54 12.15 0.91
CA TRP A 244 9.36 11.35 0.00
C TRP A 244 8.67 11.27 -1.36
N LEU A 245 9.34 11.79 -2.39
CA LEU A 245 8.92 11.68 -3.78
C LEU A 245 10.02 11.02 -4.61
N TRP A 246 9.74 9.84 -5.16
CA TRP A 246 10.61 9.19 -6.14
C TRP A 246 9.82 8.99 -7.43
N ILE A 247 10.31 9.57 -8.54
CA ILE A 247 9.78 9.33 -9.88
C ILE A 247 10.93 8.87 -10.78
N GLU A 248 10.83 7.65 -11.31
CA GLU A 248 11.76 7.11 -12.32
C GLU A 248 10.95 6.76 -13.57
N GLN A 249 11.23 7.38 -14.72
CA GLN A 249 10.47 7.16 -15.94
C GLN A 249 11.29 7.31 -17.24
N ARG A 250 10.72 6.86 -18.37
CA ARG A 250 11.30 7.09 -19.70
C ARG A 250 11.13 8.52 -20.15
N GLY A 251 9.93 9.04 -19.97
CA GLY A 251 9.49 10.32 -20.46
C GLY A 251 10.48 11.42 -20.10
N VAL A 252 10.90 12.19 -21.11
CA VAL A 252 11.79 13.34 -20.95
C VAL A 252 11.04 14.64 -20.67
N GLN A 253 9.71 14.60 -20.62
CA GLN A 253 8.81 15.74 -20.44
C GLN A 253 8.64 16.21 -18.99
N LEU A 254 9.04 15.40 -18.01
CA LEU A 254 9.02 15.76 -16.58
C LEU A 254 10.36 16.44 -16.22
N THR A 255 10.44 17.73 -16.51
CA THR A 255 11.66 18.55 -16.39
C THR A 255 11.64 19.50 -15.20
N GLY A 256 10.48 19.78 -14.61
CA GLY A 256 10.27 20.88 -13.65
C GLY A 256 9.88 22.21 -14.29
N GLU A 257 9.78 22.30 -15.61
CA GLU A 257 9.33 23.53 -16.28
C GLU A 257 7.91 23.90 -15.85
N GLY A 258 7.71 25.18 -15.48
CA GLY A 258 6.45 25.69 -14.96
C GLY A 258 6.23 25.47 -13.46
N VAL A 259 7.08 24.72 -12.76
CA VAL A 259 6.99 24.55 -11.29
C VAL A 259 7.49 25.82 -10.59
N VAL A 260 6.57 26.77 -10.42
CA VAL A 260 6.81 28.07 -9.77
C VAL A 260 6.34 28.12 -8.32
N ASP A 261 5.23 27.44 -8.01
CA ASP A 261 4.69 27.29 -6.66
C ASP A 261 5.03 25.89 -6.14
N MET A 262 5.62 25.85 -4.95
CA MET A 262 6.01 24.64 -4.22
C MET A 262 5.58 24.72 -2.75
N SER A 263 4.50 25.46 -2.50
CA SER A 263 3.96 25.72 -1.16
C SER A 263 3.61 24.45 -0.39
N GLY A 264 3.09 23.43 -1.06
CA GLY A 264 2.83 22.11 -0.48
C GLY A 264 4.11 21.45 0.06
N TRP A 265 5.14 21.31 -0.77
CA TRP A 265 6.37 20.64 -0.37
C TRP A 265 7.21 21.42 0.67
N LYS A 266 7.05 22.74 0.77
CA LYS A 266 7.96 23.67 1.48
C LYS A 266 8.31 23.29 2.92
N GLN A 267 7.37 22.70 3.65
CA GLN A 267 7.53 22.36 5.07
C GLN A 267 7.87 20.89 5.32
N CYS A 268 7.44 19.98 4.45
CA CYS A 268 7.47 18.54 4.73
C CYS A 268 8.39 17.72 3.84
N LEU A 269 8.79 18.20 2.66
CA LEU A 269 9.60 17.41 1.74
C LEU A 269 11.03 17.20 2.29
N GLU A 270 11.39 15.93 2.51
CA GLU A 270 12.68 15.47 3.04
C GLU A 270 13.55 14.82 1.96
N PHE A 271 12.94 14.17 0.97
CA PHE A 271 13.60 13.46 -0.12
C PHE A 271 12.88 13.70 -1.46
N ILE A 272 13.64 14.01 -2.50
CA ILE A 272 13.17 13.99 -3.88
C ILE A 272 14.19 13.34 -4.81
N ASP A 273 13.74 12.37 -5.61
CA ASP A 273 14.51 11.77 -6.69
C ASP A 273 13.65 11.72 -7.97
N ILE A 274 14.01 12.50 -8.98
CA ILE A 274 13.34 12.52 -10.29
C ILE A 274 14.35 12.13 -11.35
N ARG A 275 14.18 10.93 -11.93
CA ARG A 275 15.02 10.39 -13.01
C ARG A 275 14.17 10.21 -14.25
N CYS A 276 14.52 10.93 -15.30
CA CYS A 276 13.76 10.97 -16.56
C CYS A 276 14.70 10.74 -17.74
N GLY A 277 14.22 10.10 -18.80
CA GLY A 277 15.06 9.66 -19.93
C GLY A 277 16.00 8.50 -19.58
N ASN A 278 16.55 7.85 -20.62
CA ASN A 278 17.48 6.73 -20.46
C ASN A 278 18.64 7.10 -19.52
N ARG A 279 18.76 6.35 -18.41
CA ARG A 279 19.75 6.57 -17.33
C ARG A 279 19.72 8.00 -16.75
N GLY A 280 18.52 8.55 -16.54
CA GLY A 280 18.31 9.88 -15.96
C GLY A 280 18.78 11.03 -16.85
N GLY A 281 18.92 10.78 -18.16
CA GLY A 281 19.52 11.71 -19.13
C GLY A 281 18.72 12.96 -19.49
N ALA A 282 17.46 13.09 -19.03
CA ALA A 282 16.66 14.28 -19.27
C ALA A 282 17.28 15.53 -18.65
N LYS A 283 17.13 16.66 -19.35
CA LYS A 283 17.62 17.95 -18.91
C LYS A 283 16.54 18.64 -18.08
N MET A 284 16.76 18.70 -16.77
CA MET A 284 15.88 19.41 -15.84
C MET A 284 15.92 20.93 -16.06
N ASP A 285 14.83 21.60 -15.74
CA ASP A 285 14.75 23.06 -15.78
C ASP A 285 15.68 23.71 -14.73
N LYS A 286 16.33 24.80 -15.12
CA LYS A 286 17.31 25.51 -14.28
C LYS A 286 16.65 26.32 -13.17
N ALA A 287 15.46 26.87 -13.38
CA ALA A 287 14.76 27.64 -12.35
C ALA A 287 14.24 26.69 -11.27
N PHE A 288 13.64 25.57 -11.67
CA PHE A 288 13.21 24.50 -10.75
C PHE A 288 14.38 23.95 -9.93
N VAL A 289 15.48 23.51 -10.56
CA VAL A 289 16.67 23.00 -9.84
C VAL A 289 17.26 24.04 -8.89
N LYS A 290 17.22 25.33 -9.25
CA LYS A 290 17.67 26.41 -8.36
C LYS A 290 16.72 26.57 -7.16
N ALA A 291 15.42 26.55 -7.39
CA ALA A 291 14.40 26.72 -6.36
C ALA A 291 14.37 25.55 -5.35
N MET A 292 14.56 24.32 -5.83
CA MET A 292 14.76 23.13 -4.99
C MET A 292 16.00 23.24 -4.08
N GLY A 293 17.02 24.00 -4.50
CA GLY A 293 18.22 24.26 -3.71
C GLY A 293 18.12 25.42 -2.71
N THR A 294 17.00 26.15 -2.63
CA THR A 294 16.89 27.37 -1.81
C THR A 294 15.65 27.46 -0.92
N ASN A 295 14.59 26.70 -1.21
CA ASN A 295 13.25 26.96 -0.64
C ASN A 295 12.77 25.95 0.42
N PHE A 296 13.59 24.95 0.76
CA PHE A 296 13.17 23.81 1.61
C PHE A 296 13.99 23.72 2.88
N LYS A 297 13.31 23.58 4.03
CA LYS A 297 13.97 23.48 5.35
C LYS A 297 14.39 22.06 5.71
N ASN A 298 13.62 21.07 5.28
CA ASN A 298 13.76 19.67 5.70
C ASN A 298 14.36 18.76 4.63
N LEU A 299 14.66 19.29 3.44
CA LEU A 299 15.14 18.54 2.29
C LEU A 299 16.59 18.08 2.50
N ARG A 300 16.79 16.78 2.71
CA ARG A 300 18.09 16.12 2.94
C ARG A 300 18.70 15.57 1.66
N PHE A 301 17.84 15.17 0.72
CA PHE A 301 18.26 14.56 -0.54
C PHE A 301 17.49 15.15 -1.72
N CYS A 302 18.24 15.54 -2.76
CA CYS A 302 17.69 16.07 -3.99
C CYS A 302 18.46 15.54 -5.20
N GLN A 303 17.84 14.63 -5.95
CA GLN A 303 18.32 14.12 -7.24
C GLN A 303 17.35 14.55 -8.33
N LEU A 304 17.83 15.28 -9.34
CA LEU A 304 17.02 15.80 -10.45
C LEU A 304 17.77 15.54 -11.78
N GLY A 305 17.31 14.56 -12.55
CA GLY A 305 18.01 14.03 -13.72
C GLY A 305 19.38 13.48 -13.34
N LYS A 306 20.46 14.02 -13.93
CA LYS A 306 21.86 13.72 -13.54
C LYS A 306 22.39 14.59 -12.38
N ILE A 307 21.62 15.55 -11.87
CA ILE A 307 22.08 16.49 -10.84
C ILE A 307 21.78 15.89 -9.47
N SER A 308 22.83 15.47 -8.75
CA SER A 308 22.75 14.96 -7.39
C SER A 308 23.18 16.02 -6.37
N ARG A 309 22.42 16.15 -5.27
CA ARG A 309 22.81 16.93 -4.08
C ARG A 309 22.38 16.20 -2.81
N GLY A 310 23.36 15.73 -2.04
CA GLY A 310 23.17 15.50 -0.61
C GLY A 310 23.19 16.85 0.11
N ILE A 311 22.04 17.26 0.63
CA ILE A 311 21.89 18.52 1.36
C ILE A 311 22.13 18.23 2.84
N ARG A 312 23.29 18.64 3.33
CA ARG A 312 23.55 18.68 4.77
C ARG A 312 22.95 19.98 5.30
N ASN A 313 21.90 19.84 6.10
CA ASN A 313 21.44 20.89 7.03
C ASN A 313 22.46 21.11 8.15
#